data_AF-A0A6I1QB08-F1
#
_entry.id   AF-A0A6I1QB08-F1
#
_cell.length_a   1.000
_cell.length_b   1.000
_cell.length_c   1.000
_cell.angle_alpha   90.00
_cell.angle_beta   90.00
_cell.angle_gamma   90.00
#
_symmetry.space_group_name_H-M   'P 1'
#
loop_
_entity.id
_entity.type
_entity.pdbx_description
1 polymer ?
#
loop_
_entity_poly.entity_id
_entity_poly.type
_entity_poly.pdbx_seq_one_letter_code
_entity_poly.pdbx_strand_id
1 'polypeptide(L)'
;MVKKLKCLAEVFCWSGSALAIRVRASQHWYPFCRCKFDLEMSDEGLSVLSAHPALAVAVLASVTSMAAGSAQAQVTAVNNYWNGTSSSDWFNASNWIDNGGNHLVPDFRTNTTFINTLTSNRTVIDGLAAPSRIVRIGDGASSGSNGSLNIQNGGTLDVLTNSGGGYVAVGYGTPNPSIAALTVTGAGSRLSAAGYMYVALFDANQGTMNVQNGALVEAGVSLDVAGGRAAPGSSTWWGRTRYCG
;
A
#
# COMPACT_ATOMS: atom_id res chain seq x y z
N MET A 1 -2.98 -19.02 12.59
CA MET A 1 -4.10 -19.65 11.86
C MET A 1 -4.65 -18.63 10.86
N VAL A 2 -4.39 -18.78 9.56
CA VAL A 2 -4.70 -17.74 8.55
C VAL A 2 -6.11 -17.95 7.99
N LYS A 3 -7.04 -17.02 8.26
CA LYS A 3 -8.36 -16.99 7.62
C LYS A 3 -8.21 -16.58 6.15
N LYS A 4 -8.34 -17.54 5.22
CA LYS A 4 -8.47 -17.24 3.80
C LYS A 4 -9.87 -16.69 3.53
N LEU A 5 -10.01 -15.38 3.24
CA LEU A 5 -11.24 -14.89 2.59
C LEU A 5 -11.29 -15.44 1.16
N LYS A 6 -12.36 -16.17 0.85
CA LYS A 6 -12.70 -16.54 -0.52
C LYS A 6 -13.57 -15.43 -1.11
N CYS A 7 -13.09 -14.74 -2.13
CA CYS A 7 -13.96 -13.93 -2.98
C CYS A 7 -14.57 -14.85 -4.04
N LEU A 8 -15.83 -15.25 -3.84
CA LEU A 8 -16.58 -16.08 -4.78
C LEU A 8 -17.36 -15.16 -5.73
N ALA A 9 -16.89 -15.08 -6.98
CA ALA A 9 -17.67 -14.52 -8.07
C ALA A 9 -18.32 -15.69 -8.83
N GLU A 10 -19.59 -15.98 -8.53
CA GLU A 10 -20.35 -16.99 -9.27
C GLU A 10 -21.08 -16.33 -10.44
N VAL A 11 -20.63 -16.61 -11.66
CA VAL A 11 -21.32 -16.21 -12.89
C VAL A 11 -22.25 -17.34 -13.31
N PHE A 12 -23.55 -17.20 -13.01
CA PHE A 12 -24.57 -18.13 -13.47
C PHE A 12 -25.11 -17.74 -14.84
N CYS A 13 -24.65 -18.40 -15.90
CA CYS A 13 -25.30 -18.37 -17.21
C CYS A 13 -26.46 -19.37 -17.25
N TRP A 14 -27.67 -18.94 -16.87
CA TRP A 14 -28.88 -19.73 -17.08
C TRP A 14 -29.29 -19.72 -18.56
N SER A 15 -28.91 -20.77 -19.28
CA SER A 15 -29.69 -21.28 -20.41
C SER A 15 -30.26 -22.65 -20.00
N GLY A 16 -31.35 -23.12 -20.63
CA GLY A 16 -32.13 -24.29 -20.18
C GLY A 16 -31.46 -25.67 -20.28
N SER A 17 -30.13 -25.72 -20.32
CA SER A 17 -29.29 -26.93 -20.36
C SER A 17 -28.28 -26.85 -19.21
N ALA A 18 -28.04 -27.96 -18.49
CA ALA A 18 -27.34 -27.99 -17.19
C ALA A 18 -25.81 -27.75 -17.23
N LEU A 19 -25.34 -26.70 -17.93
CA LEU A 19 -23.92 -26.36 -18.03
C LEU A 19 -23.49 -25.37 -16.93
N ALA A 20 -23.04 -25.91 -15.79
CA ALA A 20 -22.44 -25.10 -14.73
C ALA A 20 -20.92 -24.96 -14.93
N ILE A 21 -20.47 -23.78 -15.39
CA ILE A 21 -19.04 -23.42 -15.42
C ILE A 21 -18.70 -22.68 -14.13
N ARG A 22 -17.80 -23.22 -13.29
CA ARG A 22 -17.38 -22.56 -12.06
C ARG A 22 -15.98 -21.97 -12.19
N VAL A 23 -15.91 -20.65 -12.29
CA VAL A 23 -14.65 -19.90 -12.29
C VAL A 23 -14.24 -19.62 -10.85
N ARG A 24 -13.10 -20.15 -10.40
CA ARG A 24 -12.51 -19.76 -9.11
C ARG A 24 -11.34 -18.83 -9.34
N ALA A 25 -11.49 -17.58 -8.90
CA ALA A 25 -10.37 -16.66 -8.71
C ALA A 25 -9.85 -16.79 -7.27
N SER A 26 -8.56 -17.07 -7.10
CA SER A 26 -7.91 -17.04 -5.78
C SER A 26 -6.91 -15.88 -5.72
N GLN A 27 -7.18 -14.92 -4.84
CA GLN A 27 -6.22 -13.85 -4.53
C GLN A 27 -5.31 -14.30 -3.38
N HIS A 28 -4.00 -14.25 -3.62
CA HIS A 28 -2.99 -14.37 -2.57
C HIS A 28 -2.52 -12.98 -2.14
N TRP A 29 -2.50 -12.73 -0.83
CA TRP A 29 -2.10 -11.45 -0.24
C TRP A 29 -0.58 -11.26 -0.29
N TYR A 30 -0.08 -10.86 -1.47
CA TYR A 30 1.29 -10.37 -1.69
C TYR A 30 1.26 -9.24 -2.74
N PRO A 31 2.20 -8.27 -2.70
CA PRO A 31 2.13 -7.05 -3.51
C PRO A 31 2.31 -7.23 -5.03
N PHE A 32 2.45 -8.48 -5.51
CA PHE A 32 2.56 -8.82 -6.93
C PHE A 32 1.46 -9.83 -7.30
N CYS A 33 0.28 -9.34 -7.65
CA CYS A 33 -0.87 -10.19 -8.00
C CYS A 33 -0.66 -10.89 -9.35
N ARG A 34 -0.37 -12.20 -9.33
CA ARG A 34 -0.78 -13.12 -10.41
C ARG A 34 -2.13 -13.73 -10.02
N CYS A 35 -3.20 -13.34 -10.71
CA CYS A 35 -4.48 -14.03 -10.59
C CYS A 35 -4.37 -15.42 -11.23
N LYS A 36 -4.45 -16.48 -10.42
CA LYS A 36 -4.67 -17.83 -10.93
C LYS A 36 -6.18 -18.04 -11.06
N PHE A 37 -6.62 -18.28 -12.30
CA PHE A 37 -7.98 -18.68 -12.62
C PHE A 37 -8.00 -20.20 -12.77
N ASP A 38 -8.70 -20.87 -11.86
CA ASP A 38 -8.97 -22.29 -11.98
C ASP A 38 -10.39 -22.47 -12.54
N LEU A 39 -10.48 -23.11 -13.70
CA LEU A 39 -11.73 -23.49 -14.35
C LEU A 39 -12.10 -24.91 -13.90
N GLU A 40 -13.13 -25.02 -13.07
CA GLU A 40 -13.74 -26.31 -12.73
C GLU A 40 -14.96 -26.53 -13.64
N MET A 41 -14.93 -27.60 -14.42
CA MET A 41 -16.06 -28.07 -15.24
C MET A 41 -16.45 -29.48 -14.80
N SER A 42 -17.74 -29.80 -14.84
CA SER A 42 -18.22 -31.17 -14.62
C SER A 42 -17.93 -32.07 -15.84
N ASP A 43 -17.86 -33.38 -15.62
CA ASP A 43 -17.67 -34.37 -16.69
C ASP A 43 -18.79 -34.29 -17.75
N GLU A 44 -20.02 -34.00 -17.32
CA GLU A 44 -21.15 -33.70 -18.21
C GLU A 44 -20.87 -32.49 -19.10
N GLY A 45 -20.32 -31.40 -18.56
CA GLY A 45 -19.95 -30.22 -19.34
C GLY A 45 -18.83 -30.45 -20.36
N LEU A 46 -17.87 -31.33 -20.03
CA LEU A 46 -16.83 -31.80 -20.95
C LEU A 46 -17.42 -32.57 -22.15
N SER A 47 -18.42 -33.42 -21.91
CA SER A 47 -19.11 -34.17 -22.96
C SER A 47 -19.93 -33.29 -23.92
N VAL A 48 -20.54 -32.20 -23.41
CA VAL A 48 -21.31 -31.27 -24.25
C VAL A 48 -20.39 -30.44 -25.13
N LEU A 49 -19.22 -30.04 -24.61
CA LEU A 49 -18.20 -29.29 -25.34
C LEU A 49 -17.55 -30.10 -26.47
N SER A 50 -17.27 -31.39 -26.25
CA SER A 50 -16.70 -32.25 -27.30
C SER A 50 -17.68 -32.55 -28.43
N ALA A 51 -18.99 -32.59 -28.13
CA ALA A 51 -20.05 -32.74 -29.12
C ALA A 51 -20.32 -31.46 -29.94
N HIS A 52 -19.95 -30.27 -29.44
CA HIS A 52 -20.26 -28.97 -30.07
C HIS A 52 -19.03 -28.07 -30.18
N PRO A 53 -18.12 -28.32 -31.15
CA PRO A 53 -16.84 -27.60 -31.25
C PRO A 53 -16.99 -26.08 -31.45
N ALA A 54 -18.05 -25.60 -32.11
CA ALA A 54 -18.34 -24.17 -32.24
C ALA A 54 -18.64 -23.51 -30.88
N LEU A 55 -19.28 -24.24 -29.97
CA LEU A 55 -19.61 -23.80 -28.61
C LEU A 55 -18.34 -23.77 -27.74
N ALA A 56 -17.43 -24.74 -27.92
CA ALA A 56 -16.12 -24.73 -27.27
C ALA A 56 -15.25 -23.52 -27.67
N VAL A 57 -15.24 -23.16 -28.96
CA VAL A 57 -14.54 -21.95 -29.45
C VAL A 57 -15.17 -20.68 -28.86
N ALA A 58 -16.50 -20.60 -28.78
CA ALA A 58 -17.19 -19.45 -28.18
C ALA A 58 -16.91 -19.30 -26.66
N VAL A 59 -16.89 -20.40 -25.92
CA VAL A 59 -16.51 -20.40 -24.49
C VAL A 59 -15.05 -19.97 -24.32
N LEU A 60 -14.12 -20.50 -25.12
CA LEU A 60 -12.71 -20.13 -25.05
C LEU A 60 -12.47 -18.65 -25.44
N ALA A 61 -13.20 -18.12 -26.43
CA ALA A 61 -13.18 -16.71 -26.82
C ALA A 61 -13.75 -15.77 -25.73
N SER A 62 -14.81 -16.18 -25.04
CA SER A 62 -15.39 -15.38 -23.94
C SER A 62 -14.53 -15.39 -22.67
N VAL A 63 -13.84 -16.51 -22.35
CA VAL A 63 -12.90 -16.55 -21.22
C VAL A 63 -11.65 -15.70 -21.52
N THR A 64 -11.16 -15.70 -22.77
CA THR A 64 -10.01 -14.87 -23.16
C THR A 64 -10.34 -13.38 -23.21
N SER A 65 -11.57 -12.98 -23.56
CA SER A 65 -11.98 -11.57 -23.50
C SER A 65 -12.07 -11.02 -22.06
N MET A 66 -12.33 -11.87 -21.06
CA MET A 66 -12.25 -11.48 -19.65
C MET A 66 -10.81 -11.37 -19.12
N ALA A 67 -9.84 -12.07 -19.74
CA ALA A 67 -8.42 -11.95 -19.42
C ALA A 67 -7.78 -10.72 -20.08
N ALA A 68 -8.27 -10.31 -21.25
CA ALA A 68 -7.92 -9.07 -21.93
C ALA A 68 -8.67 -7.86 -21.35
N GLY A 69 -8.68 -7.72 -20.03
CA GLY A 69 -9.04 -6.44 -19.39
C GLY A 69 -8.16 -5.33 -19.97
N SER A 70 -8.73 -4.13 -20.13
CA SER A 70 -8.00 -2.98 -20.71
C SER A 70 -6.63 -2.88 -20.08
N ALA A 71 -5.57 -3.00 -20.89
CA ALA A 71 -4.20 -2.84 -20.46
C ALA A 71 -4.00 -1.37 -20.05
N GLN A 72 -4.40 -1.04 -18.82
CA GLN A 72 -4.06 0.22 -18.19
C GLN A 72 -2.54 0.29 -18.26
N ALA A 73 -2.03 1.30 -18.99
CA ALA A 73 -0.61 1.52 -19.12
C ALA A 73 -0.03 1.50 -17.71
N GLN A 74 0.79 0.47 -17.43
CA GLN A 74 1.30 0.24 -16.09
C GLN A 74 2.21 1.42 -15.79
N VAL A 75 1.68 2.41 -15.05
CA VAL A 75 2.46 3.55 -14.59
C VAL A 75 3.53 2.98 -13.69
N THR A 76 4.74 2.84 -14.25
CA THR A 76 5.92 2.39 -13.53
C THR A 76 6.09 3.34 -12.35
N ALA A 77 5.73 2.86 -11.17
CA ALA A 77 5.84 3.65 -9.96
C ALA A 77 7.31 3.99 -9.79
N VAL A 78 7.62 5.29 -9.80
CA VAL A 78 8.97 5.76 -9.55
C VAL A 78 9.20 5.57 -8.05
N ASN A 79 10.28 4.88 -7.67
CA ASN A 79 10.69 4.86 -6.27
C ASN A 79 11.67 6.00 -6.06
N ASN A 80 11.53 6.75 -4.98
CA ASN A 80 12.46 7.79 -4.57
C ASN A 80 13.02 7.39 -3.21
N TYR A 81 14.34 7.23 -3.16
CA TYR A 81 15.08 6.85 -1.97
C TYR A 81 15.67 8.10 -1.34
N TRP A 82 15.39 8.32 -0.05
CA TRP A 82 16.11 9.31 0.74
C TRP A 82 17.57 8.86 0.86
N ASN A 83 18.47 9.64 0.28
CA ASN A 83 19.90 9.50 0.50
C ASN A 83 20.40 10.42 1.63
N GLY A 84 19.68 11.51 1.98
CA GLY A 84 20.05 12.42 3.08
C GLY A 84 21.48 12.98 3.06
N THR A 85 22.17 12.98 1.92
CA THR A 85 23.60 13.30 1.83
C THR A 85 23.89 14.80 1.98
N SER A 86 22.92 15.65 1.61
CA SER A 86 23.11 17.09 1.45
C SER A 86 22.50 17.92 2.57
N SER A 87 21.34 17.51 3.11
CA SER A 87 20.57 18.26 4.10
C SER A 87 19.57 17.35 4.83
N SER A 88 18.96 17.84 5.91
CA SER A 88 17.74 17.24 6.49
C SER A 88 16.45 17.61 5.74
N ASP A 89 16.47 18.66 4.91
CA ASP A 89 15.30 19.20 4.21
C ASP A 89 14.72 18.24 3.15
N TRP A 90 13.44 17.90 3.29
CA TRP A 90 12.66 17.13 2.32
C TRP A 90 12.66 17.73 0.92
N PHE A 91 12.66 19.06 0.80
CA PHE A 91 12.49 19.76 -0.49
C PHE A 91 13.81 19.95 -1.24
N ASN A 92 14.95 19.59 -0.63
CA ASN A 92 16.23 19.53 -1.33
C ASN A 92 16.29 18.28 -2.22
N ALA A 93 16.16 18.48 -3.54
CA ALA A 93 16.19 17.41 -4.54
C ALA A 93 17.45 16.51 -4.48
N SER A 94 18.61 17.04 -4.07
CA SER A 94 19.86 16.28 -3.94
C SER A 94 19.80 15.19 -2.87
N ASN A 95 18.88 15.31 -1.89
CA ASN A 95 18.64 14.29 -0.88
C ASN A 95 17.83 13.08 -1.41
N TRP A 96 17.30 13.15 -2.62
CA TRP A 96 16.51 12.09 -3.24
C TRP A 96 17.25 11.48 -4.42
N ILE A 97 17.11 10.17 -4.62
CA ILE A 97 17.53 9.47 -5.83
C ILE A 97 16.36 8.61 -6.31
N ASP A 98 15.96 8.75 -7.57
CA ASP A 98 14.97 7.87 -8.19
C ASP A 98 15.59 6.55 -8.71
N ASN A 99 14.75 5.61 -9.16
CA ASN A 99 15.19 4.34 -9.77
C ASN A 99 16.15 4.51 -10.99
N GLY A 100 16.17 5.68 -11.63
CA GLY A 100 17.04 6.03 -12.76
C GLY A 100 18.30 6.81 -12.38
N GLY A 101 18.51 7.11 -11.10
CA GLY A 101 19.64 7.93 -10.62
C GLY A 101 19.38 9.44 -10.61
N ASN A 102 18.16 9.90 -10.90
CA ASN A 102 17.84 11.33 -10.96
C ASN A 102 17.55 11.90 -9.56
N HIS A 103 17.97 13.14 -9.34
CA HIS A 103 17.71 13.89 -8.11
C HIS A 103 16.39 14.66 -8.20
N LEU A 104 15.31 14.09 -7.65
CA LEU A 104 13.94 14.61 -7.75
C LEU A 104 13.17 14.46 -6.43
N VAL A 105 12.56 15.54 -5.95
CA VAL A 105 11.64 15.52 -4.79
C VAL A 105 10.40 14.68 -5.13
N PRO A 106 9.90 13.81 -4.23
CA PRO A 106 8.71 12.98 -4.48
C PRO A 106 7.43 13.80 -4.71
N ASP A 107 6.51 13.25 -5.52
CA ASP A 107 5.14 13.72 -5.72
C ASP A 107 4.07 12.64 -5.45
N PHE A 108 2.79 13.06 -5.43
CA PHE A 108 1.64 12.18 -5.21
C PHE A 108 1.22 11.34 -6.43
N ARG A 109 1.68 11.70 -7.63
CA ARG A 109 1.25 11.10 -8.90
C ARG A 109 1.97 9.78 -9.15
N THR A 110 3.27 9.74 -8.88
CA THR A 110 4.10 8.59 -9.29
C THR A 110 4.93 7.96 -8.19
N ASN A 111 5.26 8.68 -7.11
CA ASN A 111 6.41 8.33 -6.29
C ASN A 111 6.08 7.48 -5.05
N THR A 112 6.71 6.31 -4.94
CA THR A 112 6.84 5.59 -3.66
C THR A 112 8.09 6.10 -2.96
N THR A 113 7.92 6.71 -1.81
CA THR A 113 8.98 7.33 -1.02
C THR A 113 9.54 6.34 0.00
N PHE A 114 10.84 6.06 -0.08
CA PHE A 114 11.56 5.19 0.85
C PHE A 114 12.51 6.03 1.70
N ILE A 115 12.29 6.04 3.00
CA ILE A 115 13.08 6.81 3.96
C ILE A 115 13.90 5.83 4.79
N ASN A 116 15.18 5.71 4.43
CA ASN A 116 16.18 5.08 5.27
C ASN A 116 17.24 6.10 5.69
N THR A 117 17.88 5.86 6.84
CA THR A 117 18.94 6.68 7.43
C THR A 117 20.25 5.91 7.37
N LEU A 118 20.63 5.43 6.18
CA LEU A 118 22.00 4.98 5.91
C LEU A 118 23.01 6.16 5.95
N THR A 119 22.52 7.38 6.13
CA THR A 119 23.28 8.64 6.14
C THR A 119 22.93 9.51 7.35
N SER A 120 23.73 10.56 7.57
CA SER A 120 23.74 11.36 8.80
C SER A 120 22.49 12.22 9.00
N ASN A 121 21.83 12.67 7.93
CA ASN A 121 20.76 13.67 8.03
C ASN A 121 19.38 12.99 8.06
N ARG A 122 18.68 13.17 9.18
CA ARG A 122 17.28 12.78 9.35
C ARG A 122 16.39 13.59 8.41
N THR A 123 15.37 12.97 7.83
CA THR A 123 14.40 13.64 6.96
C THR A 123 13.50 14.57 7.78
N VAL A 124 13.33 15.82 7.34
CA VAL A 124 12.51 16.85 7.98
C VAL A 124 11.61 17.52 6.95
N ILE A 125 10.32 17.61 7.25
CA ILE A 125 9.36 18.49 6.58
C ILE A 125 9.08 19.67 7.52
N ASP A 126 9.41 20.87 7.08
CA ASP A 126 9.36 22.11 7.88
C ASP A 126 8.55 23.18 7.14
N GLY A 127 7.46 23.67 7.72
CA GLY A 127 6.62 24.77 7.20
C GLY A 127 5.92 24.57 5.84
N LEU A 128 6.20 23.49 5.10
CA LEU A 128 5.73 23.24 3.74
C LEU A 128 4.95 21.92 3.60
N ALA A 129 4.15 21.81 2.55
CA ALA A 129 3.39 20.59 2.22
C ALA A 129 4.19 19.68 1.27
N ALA A 130 4.52 18.49 1.76
CA ALA A 130 5.15 17.40 1.02
C ALA A 130 4.08 16.42 0.51
N PRO A 131 3.84 16.34 -0.81
CA PRO A 131 3.00 15.30 -1.39
C PRO A 131 3.78 13.98 -1.57
N SER A 132 3.11 12.85 -1.38
CA SER A 132 3.65 11.53 -1.78
C SER A 132 2.52 10.57 -2.13
N ARG A 133 2.81 9.50 -2.88
CA ARG A 133 1.82 8.46 -3.18
C ARG A 133 1.77 7.41 -2.07
N ILE A 134 2.95 6.99 -1.61
CA ILE A 134 3.19 5.98 -0.58
C ILE A 134 4.46 6.40 0.15
N VAL A 135 4.48 6.35 1.48
CA VAL A 135 5.67 6.62 2.29
C VAL A 135 6.01 5.40 3.13
N ARG A 136 7.26 4.94 3.06
CA ARG A 136 7.79 3.85 3.89
C ARG A 136 9.04 4.31 4.62
N ILE A 137 9.01 4.22 5.94
CA ILE A 137 10.11 4.60 6.83
C ILE A 137 10.71 3.34 7.42
N GLY A 138 12.02 3.20 7.31
CA GLY A 138 12.76 2.00 7.70
C GLY A 138 12.54 0.81 6.76
N ASP A 139 12.17 1.08 5.50
CA ASP A 139 12.12 0.07 4.43
C ASP A 139 13.31 0.28 3.49
N GLY A 140 14.07 -0.79 3.28
CA GLY A 140 15.21 -0.82 2.38
C GLY A 140 15.63 -2.27 2.11
N ALA A 141 16.17 -2.50 0.91
CA ALA A 141 16.55 -3.85 0.47
C ALA A 141 17.74 -4.46 1.26
N SER A 142 18.47 -3.64 2.01
CA SER A 142 19.58 -4.04 2.88
C SER A 142 19.18 -4.11 4.35
N SER A 143 19.72 -5.10 5.06
CA SER A 143 19.66 -5.21 6.52
C SER A 143 20.13 -3.93 7.21
N GLY A 144 19.45 -3.52 8.29
CA GLY A 144 19.82 -2.31 9.05
C GLY A 144 19.37 -1.00 8.41
N SER A 145 18.38 -1.04 7.50
CA SER A 145 17.73 0.14 6.94
C SER A 145 16.84 0.82 7.99
N ASN A 146 17.45 1.39 9.04
CA ASN A 146 16.76 2.30 9.96
C ASN A 146 16.20 3.49 9.18
N GLY A 147 15.21 4.21 9.73
CA GLY A 147 14.63 5.38 9.07
C GLY A 147 14.06 6.38 10.06
N SER A 148 14.13 7.68 9.76
CA SER A 148 13.46 8.69 10.58
C SER A 148 12.92 9.85 9.76
N LEU A 149 11.65 10.19 9.98
CA LEU A 149 11.00 11.38 9.44
C LEU A 149 10.46 12.23 10.59
N ASN A 150 10.65 13.55 10.50
CA ASN A 150 10.10 14.53 11.41
C ASN A 150 9.27 15.56 10.62
N ILE A 151 8.07 15.85 11.09
CA ILE A 151 7.14 16.81 10.49
C ILE A 151 6.88 17.89 11.54
N GLN A 152 7.33 19.12 11.28
CA GLN A 152 7.39 20.17 12.28
C GLN A 152 7.03 21.57 11.74
N ASN A 153 6.78 22.50 12.66
CA ASN A 153 6.57 23.94 12.39
C ASN A 153 5.52 24.25 11.32
N GLY A 154 4.40 23.49 11.27
CA GLY A 154 3.38 23.65 10.23
C GLY A 154 3.63 22.84 8.95
N GLY A 155 4.71 22.06 8.91
CA GLY A 155 4.98 21.10 7.85
C GLY A 155 3.84 20.08 7.71
N THR A 156 3.52 19.69 6.48
CA THR A 156 2.45 18.73 6.18
C THR A 156 2.97 17.62 5.29
N LEU A 157 2.61 16.37 5.58
CA LEU A 157 2.78 15.23 4.67
C LEU A 157 1.40 14.73 4.24
N ASP A 158 1.07 14.89 2.96
CA ASP A 158 -0.16 14.40 2.34
C ASP A 158 0.13 13.19 1.44
N VAL A 159 -0.28 12.01 1.89
CA VAL A 159 -0.09 10.74 1.20
C VAL A 159 -1.38 10.34 0.47
N LEU A 160 -1.42 10.62 -0.83
CA LEU A 160 -2.61 10.56 -1.66
C LEU A 160 -2.38 9.66 -2.87
N THR A 161 -3.40 8.91 -3.30
CA THR A 161 -3.44 8.40 -4.69
C THR A 161 -4.72 8.88 -5.36
N ASN A 162 -4.70 8.91 -6.70
CA ASN A 162 -5.89 9.11 -7.54
C ASN A 162 -7.01 8.05 -7.31
N SER A 163 -6.79 7.07 -6.43
CA SER A 163 -7.66 5.94 -6.11
C SER A 163 -7.89 5.73 -4.60
N GLY A 164 -7.48 6.69 -3.74
CA GLY A 164 -7.66 6.61 -2.28
C GLY A 164 -6.80 5.57 -1.54
N GLY A 165 -5.85 4.92 -2.23
CA GLY A 165 -5.03 3.83 -1.68
C GLY A 165 -3.66 4.24 -1.14
N GLY A 166 -3.43 5.53 -0.88
CA GLY A 166 -2.14 6.02 -0.39
C GLY A 166 -1.90 5.58 1.06
N TYR A 167 -0.68 5.17 1.41
CA TYR A 167 -0.40 4.72 2.77
C TYR A 167 0.97 5.15 3.30
N VAL A 168 1.04 5.28 4.62
CA VAL A 168 2.27 5.48 5.40
C VAL A 168 2.58 4.17 6.11
N ALA A 169 3.82 3.71 6.06
CA ALA A 169 4.29 2.58 6.85
C ALA A 169 5.57 2.93 7.61
N VAL A 170 5.57 2.73 8.92
CA VAL A 170 6.68 3.04 9.84
C VAL A 170 7.16 1.71 10.42
N GLY A 171 8.37 1.28 10.05
CA GLY A 171 8.89 -0.04 10.43
C GLY A 171 8.35 -1.12 9.49
N TYR A 172 8.43 -0.85 8.19
CA TYR A 172 8.01 -1.79 7.15
C TYR A 172 9.21 -2.65 6.74
N GLY A 173 9.52 -3.68 7.54
CA GLY A 173 10.64 -4.58 7.33
C GLY A 173 10.23 -6.04 7.15
N THR A 174 10.85 -6.73 6.20
CA THR A 174 11.06 -8.20 6.32
C THR A 174 12.03 -8.45 7.50
N PRO A 175 12.19 -9.67 8.06
CA PRO A 175 12.51 -9.89 9.49
C PRO A 175 13.92 -9.51 10.00
N ASN A 176 14.65 -8.63 9.31
CA ASN A 176 15.77 -7.89 9.87
C ASN A 176 15.27 -6.72 10.75
N PRO A 177 15.98 -6.39 11.84
CA PRO A 177 15.60 -5.31 12.75
C PRO A 177 15.92 -3.94 12.14
N SER A 178 15.05 -3.43 11.28
CA SER A 178 15.04 -2.03 10.84
C SER A 178 14.24 -1.19 11.85
N ILE A 179 14.84 -0.17 12.43
CA ILE A 179 14.19 0.73 13.40
C ILE A 179 13.73 2.00 12.68
N ALA A 180 12.42 2.22 12.67
CA ALA A 180 11.79 3.40 12.10
C ALA A 180 11.21 4.32 13.17
N ALA A 181 11.37 5.63 12.98
CA ALA A 181 10.75 6.66 13.79
C ALA A 181 10.02 7.70 12.93
N LEU A 182 8.79 8.03 13.31
CA LEU A 182 8.01 9.11 12.73
C LEU A 182 7.58 10.06 13.84
N THR A 183 7.97 11.32 13.75
CA THR A 183 7.53 12.37 14.67
C THR A 183 6.68 13.40 13.92
N VAL A 184 5.52 13.74 14.46
CA VAL A 184 4.68 14.84 14.00
C VAL A 184 4.48 15.78 15.19
N THR A 185 5.01 17.01 15.10
CA THR A 185 5.14 17.90 16.27
C THR A 185 4.87 19.36 15.95
N GLY A 186 4.17 20.04 16.85
CA GLY A 186 3.92 21.47 16.79
C GLY A 186 2.57 21.81 16.14
N ALA A 187 2.03 22.96 16.51
CA ALA A 187 0.74 23.42 16.03
C ALA A 187 0.76 23.63 14.51
N GLY A 188 -0.27 23.13 13.83
CA GLY A 188 -0.38 23.18 12.37
C GLY A 188 0.38 22.08 11.62
N SER A 189 1.29 21.35 12.28
CA SER A 189 1.97 20.21 11.65
C SER A 189 1.00 19.05 11.43
N ARG A 190 0.99 18.47 10.23
CA ARG A 190 -0.03 17.49 9.82
C ARG A 190 0.54 16.28 9.08
N LEU A 191 0.00 15.09 9.37
CA LEU A 191 0.19 13.87 8.60
C LEU A 191 -1.16 13.33 8.14
N SER A 192 -1.30 13.05 6.86
CA SER A 192 -2.54 12.63 6.25
C SER A 192 -2.27 11.51 5.25
N ALA A 193 -3.01 10.41 5.35
CA ALA A 193 -2.96 9.32 4.38
C ALA A 193 -4.38 8.95 3.94
N ALA A 194 -4.65 9.00 2.63
CA ALA A 194 -5.98 8.72 2.08
C ALA A 194 -6.46 7.28 2.37
N GLY A 195 -5.53 6.34 2.44
CA GLY A 195 -5.77 4.94 2.76
C GLY A 195 -5.36 4.60 4.19
N TYR A 196 -4.23 3.93 4.33
CA TYR A 196 -3.83 3.26 5.57
C TYR A 196 -2.61 3.91 6.22
N MET A 197 -2.50 3.74 7.54
CA MET A 197 -1.26 3.96 8.27
C MET A 197 -0.88 2.68 9.02
N TYR A 198 0.37 2.27 8.90
CA TYR A 198 0.92 1.08 9.56
C TYR A 198 2.09 1.49 10.45
N VAL A 199 2.09 1.06 11.71
CA VAL A 199 3.23 1.24 12.63
C VAL A 199 3.65 -0.12 13.16
N ALA A 200 4.94 -0.42 12.99
CA ALA A 200 5.60 -1.63 13.49
C ALA A 200 5.03 -2.95 12.93
N LEU A 201 4.49 -2.94 11.70
CA LEU A 201 3.57 -3.95 11.13
C LEU A 201 3.92 -5.42 11.39
N PHE A 202 5.20 -5.78 11.42
CA PHE A 202 5.67 -7.16 11.61
C PHE A 202 6.28 -7.45 13.00
N ASP A 203 6.74 -6.42 13.71
CA ASP A 203 7.43 -6.51 15.00
C ASP A 203 7.33 -5.15 15.70
N ALA A 204 6.78 -5.15 16.92
CA ALA A 204 6.54 -3.95 17.73
C ALA A 204 7.80 -3.10 18.00
N ASN A 205 8.99 -3.67 17.85
CA ASN A 205 10.27 -2.99 18.07
C ASN A 205 10.78 -2.24 16.82
N GLN A 206 10.15 -2.42 15.66
CA GLN A 206 10.63 -1.88 14.37
C GLN A 206 10.03 -0.52 14.00
N GLY A 207 8.95 -0.06 14.65
CA GLY A 207 8.27 1.17 14.28
C GLY A 207 7.79 1.98 15.48
N THR A 208 8.12 3.27 15.51
CA THR A 208 7.61 4.22 16.50
C THR A 208 6.97 5.42 15.80
N MET A 209 5.80 5.84 16.27
CA MET A 209 5.14 7.08 15.84
C MET A 209 4.87 7.94 17.08
N ASN A 210 5.36 9.18 17.07
CA ASN A 210 5.15 10.17 18.12
C ASN A 210 4.35 11.36 17.57
N VAL A 211 3.28 11.73 18.25
CA VAL A 211 2.39 12.84 17.86
C VAL A 211 2.22 13.75 19.07
N GLN A 212 2.61 15.02 18.94
CA GLN A 212 2.74 15.92 20.09
C GLN A 212 2.53 17.39 19.75
N ASN A 213 2.38 18.23 20.77
CA ASN A 213 2.36 19.70 20.67
C ASN A 213 1.31 20.28 19.69
N GLY A 214 0.13 19.65 19.60
CA GLY A 214 -0.97 20.14 18.74
C GLY A 214 -0.88 19.74 17.27
N ALA A 215 -0.04 18.76 16.93
CA ALA A 215 0.01 18.15 15.61
C ALA A 215 -1.25 17.29 15.31
N LEU A 216 -1.60 17.16 14.04
CA LEU A 216 -2.74 16.38 13.54
C LEU A 216 -2.27 15.15 12.74
N VAL A 217 -2.90 13.99 12.97
CA VAL A 217 -2.68 12.77 12.19
C VAL A 217 -4.02 12.16 11.76
N GLU A 218 -4.18 11.92 10.45
CA GLU A 218 -5.43 11.47 9.83
C GLU A 218 -5.19 10.29 8.87
N ALA A 219 -5.76 9.12 9.16
CA ALA A 219 -5.83 8.00 8.23
C ALA A 219 -7.26 7.87 7.69
N GLY A 220 -7.41 7.85 6.36
CA GLY A 220 -8.72 7.81 5.70
C GLY A 220 -9.44 6.47 5.80
N VAL A 221 -8.72 5.37 6.03
CA VAL A 221 -9.27 4.01 6.19
C VAL A 221 -8.95 3.38 7.55
N SER A 222 -7.66 3.20 7.90
CA SER A 222 -7.26 2.64 9.21
C SER A 222 -5.86 3.10 9.63
N LEU A 223 -5.63 3.10 10.94
CA LEU A 223 -4.32 3.17 11.58
C LEU A 223 -4.11 1.87 12.37
N ASP A 224 -3.18 1.03 11.91
CA ASP A 224 -2.88 -0.25 12.51
C ASP A 224 -1.50 -0.20 13.19
N VAL A 225 -1.43 -0.61 14.47
CA VAL A 225 -0.20 -0.62 15.28
C VAL A 225 0.03 -2.03 15.83
N ALA A 226 1.20 -2.62 15.59
CA ALA A 226 1.49 -3.95 16.11
C ALA A 226 1.82 -3.92 17.62
N GLY A 227 1.17 -4.80 18.39
CA GLY A 227 1.64 -5.25 19.71
C GLY A 227 1.56 -4.28 20.90
N GLY A 228 1.19 -3.00 20.72
CA GLY A 228 1.25 -1.99 21.79
C GLY A 228 -0.01 -1.13 21.91
N ARG A 229 -0.44 -0.85 23.15
CA ARG A 229 -1.50 0.14 23.44
C ARG A 229 -1.09 1.51 22.92
N ALA A 230 -1.98 2.19 22.20
CA ALA A 230 -1.91 3.64 22.11
C ALA A 230 -1.97 4.23 23.53
N ALA A 231 -0.97 5.02 23.91
CA ALA A 231 -1.11 5.90 25.07
C ALA A 231 -2.25 6.90 24.78
N PRO A 232 -3.03 7.33 25.78
CA PRO A 232 -4.16 8.25 25.58
C PRO A 232 -3.68 9.68 25.29
N GLY A 233 -3.10 9.89 24.11
CA GLY A 233 -3.17 11.17 23.41
C GLY A 233 -4.58 11.36 22.85
N SER A 234 -5.07 12.60 22.81
CA SER A 234 -6.41 12.91 22.32
C SER A 234 -6.49 12.78 20.79
N SER A 235 -6.66 11.56 20.29
CA SER A 235 -7.13 11.35 18.93
C SER A 235 -8.63 11.67 18.85
N THR A 236 -8.97 12.88 18.43
CA THR A 236 -10.34 13.19 17.96
C THR A 236 -10.58 12.47 16.63
N TRP A 237 -10.86 11.18 16.74
CA TRP A 237 -11.15 10.30 15.63
C TRP A 237 -12.62 10.46 15.24
N TRP A 238 -12.91 10.91 14.02
CA TRP A 238 -14.26 11.29 13.59
C TRP A 238 -15.08 10.16 12.90
N GLY A 239 -14.72 8.89 13.15
CA GLY A 239 -15.66 7.77 13.12
C GLY A 239 -16.17 7.42 14.52
N ARG A 240 -17.17 6.56 14.77
CA ARG A 240 -18.01 5.71 13.90
C ARG A 240 -17.44 4.37 13.41
N THR A 241 -16.46 3.77 14.12
CA THR A 241 -16.21 2.32 14.04
C THR A 241 -17.47 1.61 14.54
N ARG A 242 -18.19 0.91 13.66
CA ARG A 242 -19.12 -0.11 14.12
C ARG A 242 -18.31 -1.37 14.37
N TYR A 243 -18.03 -1.67 15.63
CA TYR A 243 -17.74 -3.04 16.01
C TYR A 243 -19.05 -3.84 15.92
N CYS A 244 -19.16 -4.70 14.92
CA CYS A 244 -20.07 -5.83 14.98
C CYS A 244 -19.35 -6.96 15.70
N GLY A 245 -19.85 -7.35 16.88
CA GLY A 245 -19.54 -8.63 17.51
C GLY A 245 -20.30 -9.78 16.86
#